data_AF-A0A7S4VCX0-F1
#
_entry.id   AF-A0A7S4VCX0-F1
#
_cell.length_a   1.000
_cell.length_b   1.000
_cell.length_c   1.000
_cell.angle_alpha   90.00
_cell.angle_beta   90.00
_cell.angle_gamma   90.00
#
_symmetry.space_group_name_H-M   'P 1'
#
loop_
_entity.id
_entity.type
_entity.pdbx_description
1 polymer ?
#
loop_
_entity_poly.entity_id
_entity_poly.type
_entity_poly.pdbx_seq_one_letter_code
_entity_poly.pdbx_strand_id
1 'polypeptide(L)'
;RESGTTSPEMDGRLLRRFFEDLRLLRPERRREVISTQFSQAQRLALERWLLSERTQEQGAAPASVATLQQRRTAGRRRNGDRHAATPGGGLSRCGRRAAVAAAAAMTPRRATCRAKPFRPRRVAAPKDEVSAGICSWRESCGRTWHVASVAVENLRIRAGAVQDFRVAKEVFDALQAARRAGIAEGCEALDVRLPGALEEALLQRGLTGDRDPRLRFCVAVPARCWVGGQLRTPYVSALGVALAARRRLREARGPSSAGERRDLATEEESEANWARLNTVYISICTEAGADATAVAARLSVLHEKRQARRLEQRQERSDRLALKMQRQFQADEARRARRAERELQRAERASRLAAQREKWSIES
;
A
#
# COMPACT_ATOMS: atom_id res chain seq x y z
N ARG A 1 11.87 -35.45 -45.09
CA ARG A 1 12.33 -35.90 -43.76
C ARG A 1 11.79 -34.91 -42.74
N GLU A 2 10.55 -35.14 -42.30
CA GLU A 2 9.88 -34.33 -41.28
C GLU A 2 10.32 -34.87 -39.92
N SER A 3 11.20 -34.14 -39.24
CA SER A 3 11.58 -34.44 -37.86
C SER A 3 10.42 -34.04 -36.95
N GLY A 4 9.45 -34.94 -36.80
CA GLY A 4 8.38 -34.83 -35.81
C GLY A 4 8.98 -34.73 -34.41
N THR A 5 9.15 -33.50 -33.93
CA THR A 5 9.53 -33.19 -32.56
C THR A 5 8.28 -33.35 -31.70
N THR A 6 8.00 -34.58 -31.29
CA THR A 6 7.04 -34.87 -30.23
C THR A 6 7.55 -34.17 -28.97
N SER A 7 6.92 -33.03 -28.66
CA SER A 7 7.18 -32.30 -27.42
C SER A 7 6.97 -33.26 -26.26
N PRO A 8 7.97 -33.49 -25.39
CA PRO A 8 7.84 -34.44 -24.29
C PRO A 8 6.75 -33.93 -23.34
N GLU A 9 5.59 -34.58 -23.36
CA GLU A 9 4.60 -34.41 -22.31
C GLU A 9 5.23 -34.90 -21.01
N MET A 10 5.52 -33.96 -20.11
CA MET A 10 5.99 -34.31 -18.78
C MET A 10 4.85 -35.01 -18.02
N ASP A 11 5.12 -36.21 -17.52
CA ASP A 11 4.19 -36.95 -16.67
C ASP A 11 3.69 -36.07 -15.52
N GLY A 12 2.37 -35.92 -15.40
CA GLY A 12 1.72 -35.10 -14.39
C GLY A 12 2.10 -35.48 -12.95
N ARG A 13 2.50 -36.74 -12.70
CA ARG A 13 2.99 -37.19 -11.39
C ARG A 13 4.33 -36.54 -11.02
N LEU A 14 5.23 -36.40 -11.99
CA LEU A 14 6.53 -35.76 -11.80
C LEU A 14 6.36 -34.26 -11.58
N LEU A 15 5.47 -33.61 -12.33
CA LEU A 15 5.14 -32.19 -12.14
C LEU A 15 4.57 -31.92 -10.74
N ARG A 16 3.70 -32.80 -10.25
CA ARG A 16 3.13 -32.68 -8.89
C ARG A 16 4.19 -32.81 -7.81
N ARG A 17 5.06 -33.83 -7.88
CA ARG A 17 6.16 -34.01 -6.91
C ARG A 17 7.12 -32.82 -6.93
N PHE A 18 7.50 -32.38 -8.12
CA PHE A 18 8.38 -31.23 -8.30
C PHE A 18 7.76 -29.93 -7.75
N PHE A 19 6.45 -29.72 -7.94
CA PHE A 19 5.77 -28.58 -7.38
C PHE A 19 5.77 -28.58 -5.84
N GLU A 20 5.58 -29.73 -5.21
CA GLU A 20 5.69 -29.85 -3.75
C GLU A 20 7.11 -29.53 -3.25
N ASP A 21 8.14 -30.01 -3.95
CA ASP A 21 9.53 -29.67 -3.62
C ASP A 21 9.81 -28.16 -3.79
N LEU A 22 9.27 -27.52 -4.84
CA LEU A 22 9.34 -26.07 -5.01
C LEU A 22 8.61 -25.30 -3.90
N ARG A 23 7.54 -25.86 -3.32
CA ARG A 23 6.78 -25.20 -2.22
C ARG A 23 7.59 -25.11 -0.94
N LEU A 24 8.49 -26.06 -0.70
CA LEU A 24 9.40 -26.07 0.46
C LEU A 24 10.49 -24.99 0.36
N LEU A 25 10.81 -24.52 -0.85
CA LEU A 25 11.78 -23.45 -1.06
C LEU A 25 11.19 -22.07 -0.75
N ARG A 26 12.03 -21.19 -0.19
CA ARG A 26 11.72 -19.75 -0.02
C ARG A 26 11.39 -19.10 -1.37
N PRO A 27 10.52 -18.08 -1.43
CA PRO A 27 10.04 -17.48 -2.69
C PRO A 27 11.14 -17.01 -3.64
N GLU A 28 12.24 -16.50 -3.09
CA GLU A 28 13.39 -15.98 -3.84
C GLU A 28 14.13 -17.13 -4.53
N ARG A 29 14.43 -18.20 -3.78
CA ARG A 29 15.11 -19.40 -4.28
C ARG A 29 14.26 -20.15 -5.30
N ARG A 30 12.94 -20.17 -5.11
CA ARG A 30 11.99 -20.74 -6.08
C ARG A 30 12.05 -20.02 -7.42
N ARG A 31 12.06 -18.68 -7.42
CA ARG A 31 12.18 -17.88 -8.65
C ARG A 31 13.51 -18.13 -9.34
N GLU A 32 14.60 -18.18 -8.57
CA GLU A 32 15.93 -18.47 -9.09
C GLU A 32 15.97 -19.84 -9.78
N VAL A 33 15.55 -20.91 -9.11
CA VAL A 33 15.53 -22.28 -9.65
C VAL A 33 14.68 -22.36 -10.93
N ILE A 34 13.47 -21.76 -10.93
CA ILE A 34 12.61 -21.72 -12.13
C ILE A 34 13.27 -20.92 -13.26
N SER A 35 14.03 -19.87 -12.96
CA SER A 35 14.65 -19.04 -13.99
C SER A 35 15.92 -19.66 -14.59
N THR A 36 16.71 -20.37 -13.79
CA THR A 36 18.04 -20.87 -14.17
C THR A 36 18.02 -22.32 -14.64
N GLN A 37 17.19 -23.17 -14.03
CA GLN A 37 17.21 -24.61 -14.33
C GLN A 37 16.14 -25.04 -15.32
N PHE A 38 15.15 -24.19 -15.61
CA PHE A 38 14.05 -24.55 -16.49
C PHE A 38 14.16 -23.86 -17.84
N SER A 39 14.11 -24.66 -18.89
CA SER A 39 13.86 -24.15 -20.23
C SER A 39 12.52 -23.40 -20.30
N GLN A 40 12.35 -22.53 -21.29
CA GLN A 40 11.09 -21.83 -21.50
C GLN A 40 9.91 -22.80 -21.72
N ALA A 41 10.13 -23.90 -22.42
CA ALA A 41 9.11 -24.93 -22.66
C ALA A 41 8.64 -25.60 -21.36
N GLN A 42 9.57 -25.96 -20.47
CA GLN A 42 9.23 -26.56 -19.17
C GLN A 42 8.50 -25.57 -18.25
N ARG A 43 8.89 -24.28 -18.27
CA ARG A 43 8.17 -23.23 -17.52
C ARG A 43 6.71 -23.11 -17.97
N LEU A 44 6.48 -23.12 -19.29
CA LEU A 44 5.13 -23.08 -19.85
C LEU A 44 4.33 -24.35 -19.54
N ALA A 45 4.97 -25.52 -19.55
CA ALA A 45 4.33 -26.77 -19.16
C ALA A 45 3.89 -26.76 -17.68
N LEU A 46 4.77 -26.31 -16.78
CA LEU A 46 4.46 -26.14 -15.35
C LEU A 46 3.33 -25.14 -15.13
N GLU A 47 3.34 -24.00 -15.83
CA GLU A 47 2.28 -22.99 -15.74
C GLU A 47 0.92 -23.53 -16.22
N ARG A 48 0.89 -24.26 -17.35
CA ARG A 48 -0.31 -24.91 -17.87
C ARG A 48 -0.86 -25.94 -16.89
N TRP A 49 0.01 -26.78 -16.31
CA TRP A 49 -0.39 -27.77 -15.32
C TRP A 49 -0.96 -27.14 -14.05
N LEU A 50 -0.35 -26.05 -13.56
CA LEU A 50 -0.87 -25.31 -12.39
C LEU A 50 -2.26 -24.68 -12.66
N LEU A 51 -2.49 -24.21 -13.89
CA LEU A 51 -3.79 -23.70 -14.30
C LEU A 51 -4.84 -24.81 -14.40
N SER A 52 -4.47 -26.01 -14.88
CA SER A 52 -5.40 -27.15 -14.93
C SER A 52 -5.75 -27.66 -13.54
N GLU A 53 -4.79 -27.79 -12.62
CA GLU A 53 -5.04 -28.19 -11.23
C GLU A 53 -5.96 -27.19 -10.52
N ARG A 54 -5.72 -25.88 -10.67
CA ARG A 54 -6.60 -24.86 -10.09
C ARG A 54 -8.03 -24.93 -10.65
N THR A 55 -8.19 -25.28 -11.92
CA THR A 55 -9.50 -25.46 -12.55
C THR A 55 -10.21 -26.71 -11.99
N GLN A 56 -9.45 -27.78 -11.74
CA GLN A 56 -9.96 -29.03 -11.17
C GLN A 56 -10.36 -28.86 -9.69
N GLU A 57 -9.57 -28.13 -8.89
CA GLU A 57 -9.91 -27.78 -7.50
C GLU A 57 -11.15 -26.88 -7.43
N GLN A 58 -11.33 -25.97 -8.39
CA GLN A 58 -12.51 -25.09 -8.45
C GLN A 58 -13.76 -25.82 -8.98
N GLY A 59 -13.60 -26.84 -9.83
CA GLY A 59 -14.71 -27.64 -10.35
C GLY A 59 -15.29 -28.66 -9.35
N ALA A 60 -14.57 -28.97 -8.28
CA ALA A 60 -15.01 -29.89 -7.23
C ALA A 60 -15.80 -29.22 -6.09
N ALA A 61 -15.99 -27.90 -6.12
CA ALA A 61 -16.81 -27.19 -5.14
C ALA A 61 -18.32 -27.41 -5.44
N PRO A 62 -19.15 -27.79 -4.45
CA PRO A 62 -20.57 -28.04 -4.66
C PRO A 62 -21.28 -26.80 -5.22
N ALA A 63 -22.14 -27.02 -6.21
CA ALA A 63 -22.72 -26.09 -7.17
C ALA A 63 -23.60 -24.94 -6.63
N SER A 64 -23.38 -24.44 -5.41
CA SER A 64 -24.20 -23.37 -4.82
C SER A 64 -23.72 -21.93 -5.10
N VAL A 65 -22.57 -21.73 -5.75
CA VAL A 65 -22.01 -20.36 -5.98
C VAL A 65 -21.48 -20.15 -7.41
N ALA A 66 -22.01 -20.86 -8.40
CA ALA A 66 -21.44 -20.90 -9.76
C ALA A 66 -22.18 -20.03 -10.80
N THR A 67 -22.79 -18.89 -10.44
CA THR A 67 -23.53 -18.05 -11.41
C THR A 67 -22.90 -16.69 -11.73
N LEU A 68 -21.72 -16.32 -11.19
CA LEU A 68 -21.21 -14.95 -11.37
C LEU A 68 -19.81 -14.74 -11.99
N GLN A 69 -19.09 -15.77 -12.46
CA GLN A 69 -17.70 -15.58 -12.93
C GLN A 69 -17.45 -15.82 -14.43
N GLN A 70 -18.45 -16.25 -15.21
CA GLN A 70 -18.27 -16.62 -16.62
C GLN A 70 -18.49 -15.45 -17.62
N ARG A 71 -17.89 -14.28 -17.39
CA ARG A 71 -17.97 -13.16 -18.37
C ARG A 71 -16.69 -12.34 -18.59
N ARG A 72 -15.51 -12.82 -18.19
CA ARG A 72 -14.27 -12.02 -18.29
C ARG A 72 -13.08 -12.71 -18.97
N THR A 73 -13.26 -13.24 -20.18
CA THR A 73 -12.12 -13.60 -21.05
C THR A 73 -12.44 -13.39 -22.53
N ALA A 74 -12.67 -12.14 -22.94
CA ALA A 74 -12.56 -11.77 -24.36
C ALA A 74 -12.10 -10.32 -24.49
N GLY A 75 -10.92 -10.12 -25.10
CA GLY A 75 -10.50 -8.81 -25.61
C GLY A 75 -9.29 -8.16 -24.93
N ARG A 76 -8.11 -8.78 -25.02
CA ARG A 76 -6.83 -8.08 -24.83
C ARG A 76 -6.17 -7.86 -26.19
N ARG A 77 -6.63 -6.84 -26.93
CA ARG A 77 -5.91 -6.34 -28.11
C ARG A 77 -4.77 -5.43 -27.65
N ARG A 78 -3.57 -5.71 -28.19
CA ARG A 78 -2.39 -4.84 -28.14
C ARG A 78 -2.74 -3.48 -28.74
N ASN A 79 -2.54 -2.40 -27.98
CA ASN A 79 -2.42 -1.06 -28.55
C ASN A 79 -0.93 -0.76 -28.63
N GLY A 80 -0.45 -0.69 -29.86
CA GLY A 80 0.86 -0.17 -30.20
C GLY A 80 0.91 1.34 -30.11
N ASP A 81 2.13 1.81 -29.94
CA ASP A 81 2.57 3.18 -29.86
C ASP A 81 2.02 4.06 -30.99
N ARG A 82 1.53 5.25 -30.62
CA ARG A 82 1.44 6.40 -31.51
C ARG A 82 1.83 7.65 -30.75
N HIS A 83 3.11 8.01 -30.87
CA HIS A 83 3.54 9.39 -30.76
C HIS A 83 3.12 10.11 -32.05
N ALA A 84 2.24 11.10 -31.93
CA ALA A 84 2.02 12.09 -32.97
C ALA A 84 2.12 13.47 -32.32
N ALA A 85 3.10 14.23 -32.80
CA ALA A 85 3.38 15.61 -32.44
C ALA A 85 2.18 16.52 -32.76
N THR A 86 1.95 17.51 -31.91
CA THR A 86 1.11 18.66 -32.22
C THR A 86 2.00 19.90 -32.19
N PRO A 87 2.14 20.65 -33.30
CA PRO A 87 2.81 21.94 -33.28
C PRO A 87 1.78 23.07 -33.14
N GLY A 88 2.20 24.14 -32.46
CA GLY A 88 1.88 25.50 -32.88
C GLY A 88 0.75 26.23 -32.17
N GLY A 89 1.15 27.26 -31.42
CA GLY A 89 0.66 28.63 -31.63
C GLY A 89 -0.64 29.04 -30.92
N GLY A 90 -0.54 30.01 -30.00
CA GLY A 90 -1.72 30.62 -29.40
C GLY A 90 -1.39 31.69 -28.36
N LEU A 91 -1.06 32.87 -28.87
CA LEU A 91 -0.78 34.13 -28.18
C LEU A 91 -1.78 34.52 -27.06
N SER A 92 -1.23 35.25 -26.08
CA SER A 92 -1.79 36.48 -25.50
C SER A 92 -3.12 36.43 -24.74
N ARG A 93 -3.05 36.68 -23.42
CA ARG A 93 -3.83 37.77 -22.79
C ARG A 93 -3.31 38.12 -21.40
N CYS A 94 -2.53 39.19 -21.34
CA CYS A 94 -2.40 40.02 -20.16
C CYS A 94 -3.63 40.95 -20.06
N GLY A 95 -4.15 41.13 -18.85
CA GLY A 95 -4.85 42.36 -18.46
C GLY A 95 -6.36 42.26 -18.22
N ARG A 96 -6.75 42.41 -16.95
CA ARG A 96 -7.78 43.30 -16.36
C ARG A 96 -8.12 42.73 -14.97
N ARG A 97 -7.76 43.38 -13.85
CA ARG A 97 -8.47 44.48 -13.15
C ARG A 97 -9.96 44.17 -12.97
N ALA A 98 -10.64 44.41 -11.85
CA ALA A 98 -10.35 44.90 -10.50
C ALA A 98 -11.69 44.82 -9.73
N ALA A 99 -11.63 45.01 -8.41
CA ALA A 99 -12.69 45.58 -7.57
C ALA A 99 -14.00 44.79 -7.33
N VAL A 100 -14.12 44.17 -6.14
CA VAL A 100 -15.26 44.38 -5.21
C VAL A 100 -14.74 44.18 -3.79
N ALA A 101 -14.46 45.26 -3.06
CA ALA A 101 -14.40 45.27 -1.59
C ALA A 101 -14.38 46.72 -1.10
N ALA A 102 -15.55 47.29 -0.88
CA ALA A 102 -15.73 48.52 -0.12
C ALA A 102 -16.97 48.36 0.78
N ALA A 103 -16.89 49.00 1.96
CA ALA A 103 -17.91 49.16 2.99
C ALA A 103 -17.93 48.13 4.13
N ALA A 104 -17.05 48.34 5.13
CA ALA A 104 -17.39 48.11 6.54
C ALA A 104 -16.56 49.04 7.45
N ALA A 105 -17.23 50.16 7.80
CA ALA A 105 -17.11 50.99 8.99
C ALA A 105 -15.79 51.00 9.81
N MET A 106 -15.19 52.20 9.82
CA MET A 106 -14.23 52.65 10.84
C MET A 106 -14.88 52.63 12.23
N THR A 107 -14.31 51.86 13.15
CA THR A 107 -14.45 52.06 14.59
C THR A 107 -13.06 52.32 15.19
N PRO A 108 -12.87 53.39 15.98
CA PRO A 108 -11.58 53.69 16.59
C PRO A 108 -11.32 52.71 17.73
N ARG A 109 -10.51 51.68 17.47
CA ARG A 109 -10.03 50.76 18.51
C ARG A 109 -8.86 51.40 19.26
N ARG A 110 -9.10 51.72 20.54
CA ARG A 110 -8.06 52.01 21.54
C ARG A 110 -6.96 50.94 21.48
N ALA A 111 -5.74 51.37 21.27
CA ALA A 111 -4.55 50.53 21.30
C ALA A 111 -4.25 50.11 22.74
N THR A 112 -4.83 48.99 23.18
CA THR A 112 -4.29 48.26 24.34
C THR A 112 -3.14 47.40 23.84
N CYS A 113 -1.91 47.76 24.23
CA CYS A 113 -0.71 46.95 24.07
C CYS A 113 -0.80 45.67 24.93
N ARG A 114 -1.72 44.75 24.60
CA ARG A 114 -1.63 43.37 25.07
C ARG A 114 -0.60 42.68 24.19
N ALA A 115 0.61 42.53 24.71
CA ALA A 115 1.62 41.64 24.15
C ALA A 115 0.96 40.28 23.91
N LYS A 116 0.72 39.94 22.64
CA LYS A 116 0.25 38.60 22.28
C LYS A 116 1.35 37.64 22.75
N PRO A 117 1.06 36.63 23.60
CA PRO A 117 2.06 35.65 23.96
C PRO A 117 2.61 35.06 22.66
N PHE A 118 3.92 35.17 22.49
CA PHE A 118 4.64 34.58 21.37
C PHE A 118 4.33 33.08 21.36
N ARG A 119 3.40 32.66 20.50
CA ARG A 119 3.21 31.24 20.23
C ARG A 119 4.37 30.86 19.31
N PRO A 120 5.35 30.06 19.76
CA PRO A 120 6.41 29.61 18.87
C PRO A 120 5.73 28.99 17.65
N ARG A 121 6.09 29.48 16.47
CA ARG A 121 5.62 28.96 15.19
C ARG A 121 5.93 27.48 15.22
N ARG A 122 4.91 26.63 15.43
CA ARG A 122 5.05 25.18 15.31
C ARG A 122 5.49 24.94 13.87
N VAL A 123 6.80 24.83 13.65
CA VAL A 123 7.35 24.26 12.43
C VAL A 123 6.62 22.94 12.30
N ALA A 124 5.80 22.81 11.25
CA ALA A 124 4.97 21.63 11.06
C ALA A 124 5.88 20.43 11.26
N ALA A 125 5.61 19.64 12.31
CA ALA A 125 6.42 18.48 12.62
C ALA A 125 6.53 17.68 11.31
N PRO A 126 7.75 17.37 10.84
CA PRO A 126 7.93 16.69 9.57
C PRO A 126 7.03 15.47 9.55
N LYS A 127 6.20 15.36 8.50
CA LYS A 127 5.20 14.28 8.39
C LYS A 127 5.90 12.96 8.71
N ASP A 128 5.33 12.29 9.69
CA ASP A 128 5.89 11.37 10.68
C ASP A 128 6.53 10.06 10.15
N GLU A 129 6.96 9.99 8.90
CA GLU A 129 7.23 8.69 8.27
C GLU A 129 8.68 8.19 8.29
N VAL A 130 9.74 9.01 8.41
CA VAL A 130 11.10 8.47 8.20
C VAL A 130 12.26 9.18 8.92
N SER A 131 12.12 9.74 10.12
CA SER A 131 13.32 10.31 10.78
C SER A 131 14.14 9.24 11.52
N ALA A 132 14.66 8.25 10.79
CA ALA A 132 15.92 7.64 11.18
C ALA A 132 17.01 8.69 10.91
N GLY A 133 17.71 9.14 11.94
CA GLY A 133 18.65 10.25 11.84
C GLY A 133 18.79 11.02 13.14
N ILE A 134 19.39 12.20 13.03
CA ILE A 134 19.53 13.15 14.13
C ILE A 134 18.56 14.30 13.86
N CYS A 135 17.60 14.50 14.77
CA CYS A 135 16.69 15.64 14.72
C CYS A 135 17.24 16.75 15.61
N SER A 136 17.18 17.99 15.14
CA SER A 136 17.52 19.18 15.92
C SER A 136 16.33 20.11 16.08
N TRP A 137 16.22 20.75 17.24
CA TRP A 137 15.29 21.87 17.44
C TRP A 137 15.95 22.93 18.31
N ARG A 138 15.51 24.17 18.13
CA ARG A 138 15.99 25.33 18.88
C ARG A 138 14.91 25.81 19.83
N GLU A 139 15.26 26.02 21.09
CA GLU A 139 14.40 26.63 22.10
C GLU A 139 14.38 28.15 21.96
N SER A 140 13.39 28.80 22.58
CA SER A 140 13.27 30.27 22.60
C SER A 140 14.48 30.98 23.22
N CYS A 141 15.22 30.30 24.10
CA CYS A 141 16.46 30.79 24.70
C CYS A 141 17.70 30.67 23.79
N GLY A 142 17.54 30.19 22.55
CA GLY A 142 18.64 30.00 21.60
C GLY A 142 19.38 28.67 21.72
N ARG A 143 19.17 27.90 22.80
CA ARG A 143 19.75 26.55 22.97
C ARG A 143 19.24 25.61 21.89
N THR A 144 20.15 24.81 21.32
CA THR A 144 19.83 23.79 20.33
C THR A 144 19.95 22.42 20.98
N TRP A 145 18.95 21.59 20.76
CA TRP A 145 18.89 20.23 21.26
C TRP A 145 18.89 19.26 20.09
N HIS A 146 19.55 18.13 20.28
CA HIS A 146 19.73 17.07 19.30
C HIS A 146 19.21 15.76 19.87
N VAL A 147 18.54 14.97 19.03
CA VAL A 147 18.06 13.62 19.36
C VAL A 147 18.43 12.67 18.24
N ALA A 148 19.16 11.63 18.60
CA ALA A 148 19.41 10.49 17.72
C ALA A 148 18.21 9.53 17.76
N SER A 149 17.78 9.05 16.58
CA SER A 149 16.80 7.99 16.49
C SER A 149 17.07 7.04 15.33
N VAL A 150 16.81 5.76 15.55
CA VAL A 150 16.92 4.69 14.56
C VAL A 150 15.66 3.84 14.60
N ALA A 151 15.25 3.34 13.44
CA ALA A 151 14.18 2.37 13.31
C ALA A 151 14.77 1.01 12.91
N VAL A 152 14.39 -0.03 13.64
CA VAL A 152 14.70 -1.43 13.36
C VAL A 152 13.38 -2.14 13.13
N GLU A 153 12.99 -2.27 11.86
CA GLU A 153 11.65 -2.68 11.46
C GLU A 153 10.55 -1.80 12.09
N ASN A 154 9.71 -2.40 12.92
CA ASN A 154 8.62 -1.76 13.66
C ASN A 154 9.06 -1.24 15.04
N LEU A 155 10.30 -1.47 15.47
CA LEU A 155 10.84 -0.92 16.71
C LEU A 155 11.55 0.39 16.42
N ARG A 156 11.22 1.46 17.16
CA ARG A 156 11.96 2.72 17.11
C ARG A 156 12.72 2.92 18.40
N ILE A 157 13.99 3.26 18.27
CA ILE A 157 14.92 3.57 19.35
C ILE A 157 15.23 5.06 19.27
N ARG A 158 15.06 5.76 20.39
CA ARG A 158 15.27 7.21 20.48
C ARG A 158 16.15 7.51 21.69
N ALA A 159 17.19 8.30 21.50
CA ALA A 159 18.00 8.80 22.59
C ALA A 159 17.34 10.00 23.30
N GLY A 160 17.77 10.26 24.53
CA GLY A 160 17.53 11.50 25.24
C GLY A 160 18.06 12.71 24.44
N ALA A 161 17.51 13.89 24.75
CA ALA A 161 17.93 15.13 24.13
C ALA A 161 19.29 15.56 24.69
N VAL A 162 20.23 15.92 23.81
CA VAL A 162 21.56 16.43 24.19
C VAL A 162 21.84 17.74 23.46
N GLN A 163 22.59 18.66 24.09
CA GLN A 163 22.95 19.93 23.46
C GLN A 163 24.14 19.80 22.51
N ASP A 164 25.04 18.85 22.77
CA ASP A 164 26.20 18.60 21.91
C ASP A 164 25.82 17.69 20.74
N PHE A 165 25.97 18.22 19.52
CA PHE A 165 25.77 17.47 18.29
C PHE A 165 26.73 16.29 18.14
N ARG A 166 27.97 16.40 18.65
CA ARG A 166 28.96 15.31 18.58
C ARG A 166 28.50 14.10 19.37
N VAL A 167 28.02 14.32 20.59
CA VAL A 167 27.42 13.25 21.43
C VAL A 167 26.21 12.64 20.72
N ALA A 168 25.30 13.44 20.16
CA ALA A 168 24.17 12.92 19.41
C ALA A 168 24.60 12.05 18.22
N LYS A 169 25.68 12.43 17.53
CA LYS A 169 26.25 11.68 16.41
C LYS A 169 26.85 10.35 16.87
N GLU A 170 27.62 10.35 17.96
CA GLU A 170 28.18 9.13 18.54
C GLU A 170 27.09 8.14 18.96
N VAL A 171 26.02 8.62 19.57
CA VAL A 171 24.86 7.79 19.92
C VAL A 171 24.17 7.28 18.65
N PHE A 172 23.93 8.12 17.65
CA PHE A 172 23.29 7.71 16.40
C PHE A 172 24.07 6.60 15.68
N ASP A 173 25.38 6.78 15.58
CA ASP A 173 26.26 5.84 14.92
C ASP A 173 26.35 4.52 15.73
N ALA A 174 26.23 4.54 17.07
CA ALA A 174 26.10 3.33 17.90
C ALA A 174 24.78 2.59 17.63
N LEU A 175 23.67 3.32 17.58
CA LEU A 175 22.35 2.76 17.25
C LEU A 175 22.33 2.14 15.84
N GLN A 176 23.04 2.74 14.89
CA GLN A 176 23.18 2.19 13.53
C GLN A 176 24.08 0.95 13.49
N ALA A 177 25.10 0.85 14.33
CA ALA A 177 25.92 -0.36 14.47
C ALA A 177 25.09 -1.51 15.06
N ALA A 178 24.38 -1.25 16.17
CA ALA A 178 23.47 -2.21 16.80
C ALA A 178 22.38 -2.71 15.84
N ARG A 179 21.79 -1.78 15.04
CA ARG A 179 20.81 -2.14 14.00
C ARG A 179 21.40 -3.08 12.95
N ARG A 180 22.60 -2.81 12.46
CA ARG A 180 23.25 -3.65 11.44
C ARG A 180 23.51 -5.06 11.97
N ALA A 181 24.05 -5.16 13.19
CA ALA A 181 24.28 -6.44 13.87
C ALA A 181 22.97 -7.21 14.13
N GLY A 182 21.90 -6.50 14.53
CA GLY A 182 20.59 -7.11 14.78
C GLY A 182 19.86 -7.61 13.52
N ILE A 183 20.06 -6.98 12.36
CA ILE A 183 19.37 -7.36 11.11
C ILE A 183 20.07 -8.49 10.35
N ALA A 184 21.37 -8.70 10.57
CA ALA A 184 22.21 -9.60 9.77
C ALA A 184 21.67 -11.05 9.67
N GLU A 185 20.88 -11.52 10.64
CA GLU A 185 20.36 -12.89 10.68
C GLU A 185 18.83 -13.01 10.57
N GLY A 186 18.16 -11.93 10.16
CA GLY A 186 16.72 -11.92 9.90
C GLY A 186 15.84 -11.58 11.11
N CYS A 187 14.53 -11.46 10.85
CA CYS A 187 13.55 -10.85 11.75
C CYS A 187 13.32 -11.58 13.08
N GLU A 188 13.41 -12.92 13.09
CA GLU A 188 13.19 -13.75 14.29
C GLU A 188 14.34 -13.63 15.29
N ALA A 189 15.57 -13.41 14.79
CA ALA A 189 16.74 -13.25 15.63
C ALA A 189 16.81 -11.86 16.31
N LEU A 190 15.98 -10.90 15.88
CA LEU A 190 16.08 -9.52 16.34
C LEU A 190 15.86 -9.41 17.86
N ASP A 191 14.87 -10.12 18.41
CA ASP A 191 14.54 -10.03 19.84
C ASP A 191 15.65 -10.58 20.74
N VAL A 192 16.43 -11.54 20.23
CA VAL A 192 17.53 -12.18 20.95
C VAL A 192 18.81 -11.36 20.83
N ARG A 193 19.07 -10.80 19.64
CA ARG A 193 20.37 -10.19 19.32
C ARG A 193 20.44 -8.70 19.58
N LEU A 194 19.34 -7.98 19.38
CA LEU A 194 19.33 -6.54 19.53
C LEU A 194 19.78 -6.07 20.92
N PRO A 195 19.39 -6.73 22.04
CA PRO A 195 19.89 -6.34 23.36
C PRO A 195 21.42 -6.38 23.46
N GLY A 196 22.05 -7.51 23.11
CA GLY A 196 23.50 -7.65 23.18
C GLY A 196 24.23 -6.73 22.20
N ALA A 197 23.73 -6.61 20.96
CA ALA A 197 24.32 -5.71 19.97
C ALA A 197 24.21 -4.22 20.35
N LEU A 198 23.13 -3.83 21.05
CA LEU A 198 22.95 -2.47 21.54
C LEU A 198 23.90 -2.17 22.71
N GLU A 199 23.98 -3.09 23.68
CA GLU A 199 24.88 -2.97 24.82
C GLU A 199 26.35 -2.89 24.36
N GLU A 200 26.77 -3.79 23.48
CA GLU A 200 28.12 -3.81 22.92
C GLU A 200 28.44 -2.50 22.17
N ALA A 201 27.52 -2.03 21.31
CA ALA A 201 27.72 -0.81 20.54
C ALA A 201 27.80 0.45 21.42
N LEU A 202 27.08 0.49 22.55
CA LEU A 202 27.16 1.59 23.52
C LEU A 202 28.48 1.50 24.32
N LEU A 203 28.87 0.30 24.74
CA LEU A 203 30.10 0.05 25.49
C LEU A 203 31.35 0.41 24.69
N GLN A 204 31.42 0.00 23.40
CA GLN A 204 32.53 0.31 22.49
C GLN A 204 32.78 1.81 22.32
N ARG A 205 31.82 2.66 22.69
CA ARG A 205 31.91 4.13 22.57
C ARG A 205 31.93 4.85 23.91
N GLY A 206 31.98 4.13 25.02
CA GLY A 206 31.93 4.72 26.35
C GLY A 206 30.62 5.48 26.62
N LEU A 207 29.50 5.03 26.03
CA LEU A 207 28.15 5.60 26.23
C LEU A 207 27.40 4.88 27.36
N THR A 208 28.11 4.53 28.42
CA THR A 208 27.60 3.86 29.62
C THR A 208 27.87 4.71 30.87
N GLY A 209 27.16 4.44 31.98
CA GLY A 209 27.28 5.22 33.22
C GLY A 209 26.78 6.65 33.09
N ASP A 210 27.62 7.64 33.44
CA ASP A 210 27.26 9.07 33.42
C ASP A 210 26.91 9.61 32.03
N ARG A 211 27.34 8.90 30.97
CA ARG A 211 27.06 9.22 29.57
C ARG A 211 25.90 8.41 28.98
N ASP A 212 25.08 7.76 29.82
CA ASP A 212 23.93 7.01 29.33
C ASP A 212 23.02 7.90 28.47
N PRO A 213 22.81 7.56 27.19
CA PRO A 213 21.95 8.33 26.30
C PRO A 213 20.46 8.29 26.67
N ARG A 214 20.06 7.64 27.78
CA ARG A 214 18.68 7.54 28.27
C ARG A 214 17.73 7.06 27.18
N LEU A 215 18.04 5.89 26.63
CA LEU A 215 17.32 5.33 25.50
C LEU A 215 15.83 5.11 25.83
N ARG A 216 14.99 5.40 24.83
CA ARG A 216 13.55 5.17 24.86
C ARG A 216 13.13 4.40 23.63
N PHE A 217 12.17 3.50 23.83
CA PHE A 217 11.74 2.54 22.84
C PHE A 217 10.24 2.68 22.58
N CYS A 218 9.82 2.67 21.32
CA CYS A 218 8.40 2.56 20.98
C CYS A 218 8.20 1.61 19.81
N VAL A 219 7.08 0.91 19.79
CA VAL A 219 6.72 0.00 18.69
C VAL A 219 5.71 0.71 17.79
N ALA A 220 6.01 0.74 16.48
CA ALA A 220 5.15 1.26 15.43
C ALA A 220 4.55 0.09 14.63
N VAL A 221 3.24 -0.13 14.74
CA VAL A 221 2.54 -1.22 14.05
C VAL A 221 1.80 -0.66 12.82
N PRO A 222 2.01 -1.22 11.62
CA PRO A 222 1.21 -0.87 10.45
C PRO A 222 -0.25 -1.27 10.66
N ALA A 223 -1.15 -0.29 10.69
CA ALA A 223 -2.59 -0.49 10.83
C ALA A 223 -3.36 0.28 9.73
N ARG A 224 -2.73 0.52 8.58
CA ARG A 224 -3.23 1.42 7.53
C ARG A 224 -4.53 0.93 6.89
N CYS A 225 -4.76 -0.39 6.84
CA CYS A 225 -6.02 -0.96 6.40
C CYS A 225 -7.19 -0.60 7.33
N TRP A 226 -6.97 -0.66 8.65
CA TRP A 226 -8.02 -0.49 9.68
C TRP A 226 -8.23 0.94 10.13
N VAL A 227 -7.16 1.71 10.36
CA VAL A 227 -7.22 3.09 10.92
C VAL A 227 -6.57 4.14 10.02
N GLY A 228 -6.10 3.75 8.83
CA GLY A 228 -5.53 4.67 7.85
C GLY A 228 -4.09 5.12 8.12
N GLY A 229 -3.45 4.65 9.20
CA GLY A 229 -2.06 5.01 9.57
C GLY A 229 -1.32 3.91 10.35
N GLN A 230 -0.18 4.28 10.94
CA GLN A 230 0.57 3.45 11.89
C GLN A 230 0.11 3.76 13.32
N LEU A 231 -0.04 2.73 14.15
CA LEU A 231 -0.21 2.88 15.58
C LEU A 231 1.15 2.90 16.26
N ARG A 232 1.34 3.75 17.25
CA ARG A 232 2.59 3.84 18.02
C ARG A 232 2.30 3.61 19.49
N THR A 233 3.05 2.72 20.13
CA THR A 233 2.98 2.58 21.59
C THR A 233 3.60 3.80 22.26
N PRO A 234 3.27 4.07 23.54
CA PRO A 234 4.05 4.98 24.37
C PRO A 234 5.54 4.60 24.39
N TYR A 235 6.39 5.60 24.65
CA TYR A 235 7.82 5.38 24.82
C TYR A 235 8.10 4.77 26.19
N VAL A 236 8.79 3.64 26.22
CA VAL A 236 9.27 2.96 27.45
C VAL A 236 10.79 3.02 27.54
N SER A 237 11.37 3.00 28.74
CA SER A 237 12.82 3.02 28.96
C SER A 237 13.45 1.62 28.91
N ALA A 238 12.69 0.56 29.18
CA ALA A 238 13.20 -0.81 29.18
C ALA A 238 13.05 -1.45 27.80
N LEU A 239 14.18 -1.85 27.19
CA LEU A 239 14.19 -2.52 25.88
C LEU A 239 13.38 -3.84 25.91
N GLY A 240 13.53 -4.64 26.98
CA GLY A 240 12.80 -5.91 27.12
C GLY A 240 11.28 -5.75 27.06
N VAL A 241 10.74 -4.69 27.67
CA VAL A 241 9.31 -4.36 27.63
C VAL A 241 8.87 -4.00 26.20
N ALA A 242 9.67 -3.21 25.48
CA ALA A 242 9.37 -2.86 24.09
C ALA A 242 9.44 -4.07 23.14
N LEU A 243 10.38 -4.99 23.35
CA LEU A 243 10.47 -6.23 22.57
C LEU A 243 9.30 -7.17 22.87
N ALA A 244 8.90 -7.31 24.13
CA ALA A 244 7.70 -8.06 24.49
C ALA A 244 6.43 -7.46 23.86
N ALA A 245 6.26 -6.13 23.89
CA ALA A 245 5.18 -5.44 23.21
C ALA A 245 5.20 -5.68 21.69
N ARG A 246 6.39 -5.66 21.07
CA ARG A 246 6.55 -5.97 19.64
C ARG A 246 6.08 -7.38 19.29
N ARG A 247 6.46 -8.39 20.07
CA ARG A 247 5.98 -9.78 19.88
C ARG A 247 4.47 -9.89 19.97
N ARG A 248 3.88 -9.40 21.06
CA ARG A 248 2.42 -9.41 21.29
C ARG A 248 1.66 -8.74 20.15
N LEU A 249 2.13 -7.58 19.68
CA LEU A 249 1.51 -6.86 18.55
C LEU A 249 1.67 -7.60 17.22
N ARG A 250 2.80 -8.26 17.00
CA ARG A 250 3.05 -9.07 15.80
C ARG A 250 2.15 -10.29 15.76
N GLU A 251 2.04 -11.02 16.87
CA GLU A 251 1.15 -12.18 17.03
C GLU A 251 -0.31 -11.80 16.86
N ALA A 252 -0.76 -10.73 17.53
CA ALA A 252 -2.15 -10.26 17.46
C ALA A 252 -2.56 -9.86 16.04
N ARG A 253 -1.64 -9.23 15.29
CA ARG A 253 -1.86 -8.85 13.89
C ARG A 253 -1.93 -10.06 12.95
N GLY A 254 -1.26 -11.15 13.29
CA GLY A 254 -1.23 -12.37 12.48
C GLY A 254 -0.40 -12.25 11.19
N PRO A 255 -0.59 -13.18 10.24
CA PRO A 255 0.25 -13.30 9.03
C PRO A 255 0.06 -12.16 8.01
N SER A 256 -0.85 -11.22 8.28
CA SER A 256 -1.08 -10.03 7.45
C SER A 256 0.04 -8.97 7.54
N SER A 257 1.27 -9.42 7.88
CA SER A 257 2.40 -8.64 8.36
C SER A 257 3.03 -7.73 7.29
N ALA A 258 3.00 -8.11 6.02
CA ALA A 258 3.74 -7.42 4.98
C ALA A 258 2.84 -7.01 3.81
N GLY A 259 2.29 -5.79 3.89
CA GLY A 259 2.07 -4.81 2.81
C GLY A 259 1.53 -5.16 1.42
N GLU A 260 1.56 -6.40 0.95
CA GLU A 260 1.52 -6.74 -0.47
C GLU A 260 0.37 -7.66 -0.87
N ARG A 261 -0.33 -8.30 0.08
CA ARG A 261 -1.54 -9.08 -0.25
C ARG A 261 -2.69 -8.72 0.65
N ARG A 262 -3.39 -7.64 0.28
CA ARG A 262 -4.74 -7.35 0.81
C ARG A 262 -5.78 -8.36 0.34
N ASP A 263 -5.44 -9.13 -0.68
CA ASP A 263 -6.41 -9.87 -1.48
C ASP A 263 -6.74 -11.25 -0.91
N LEU A 264 -6.05 -11.67 0.16
CA LEU A 264 -6.20 -13.01 0.74
C LEU A 264 -7.00 -13.06 2.03
N ALA A 265 -7.16 -11.94 2.75
CA ALA A 265 -7.96 -11.93 3.97
C ALA A 265 -9.41 -11.55 3.64
N THR A 266 -10.37 -12.33 4.13
CA THR A 266 -11.78 -11.94 4.07
C THR A 266 -12.02 -10.69 4.92
N GLU A 267 -13.13 -9.99 4.69
CA GLU A 267 -13.49 -8.82 5.51
C GLU A 267 -13.68 -9.22 6.98
N GLU A 268 -14.29 -10.37 7.22
CA GLU A 268 -14.48 -10.96 8.54
C GLU A 268 -13.15 -11.27 9.24
N GLU A 269 -12.21 -11.92 8.55
CA GLU A 269 -10.86 -12.17 9.07
C GLU A 269 -10.11 -10.86 9.36
N SER A 270 -10.29 -9.85 8.51
CA SER A 270 -9.67 -8.54 8.68
C SER A 270 -10.17 -7.83 9.94
N GLU A 271 -11.47 -7.87 10.18
CA GLU A 271 -12.09 -7.28 11.37
C GLU A 271 -11.78 -8.10 12.64
N ALA A 272 -11.69 -9.44 12.55
CA ALA A 272 -11.23 -10.28 13.65
C ALA A 272 -9.76 -9.99 14.02
N ASN A 273 -8.88 -9.83 13.02
CA ASN A 273 -7.48 -9.43 13.22
C ASN A 273 -7.40 -8.04 13.87
N TRP A 274 -8.27 -7.11 13.45
CA TRP A 274 -8.34 -5.78 14.05
C TRP A 274 -8.77 -5.82 15.50
N ALA A 275 -9.82 -6.57 15.84
CA ALA A 275 -10.30 -6.71 17.21
C ALA A 275 -9.18 -7.23 18.14
N ARG A 276 -8.46 -8.28 17.72
CA ARG A 276 -7.32 -8.81 18.49
C ARG A 276 -6.20 -7.79 18.64
N LEU A 277 -5.80 -7.13 17.55
CA LEU A 277 -4.76 -6.11 17.58
C LEU A 277 -5.15 -4.92 18.47
N ASN A 278 -6.41 -4.47 18.42
CA ASN A 278 -6.94 -3.37 19.21
C ASN A 278 -6.85 -3.68 20.71
N THR A 279 -7.33 -4.86 21.13
CA THR A 279 -7.25 -5.31 22.53
C THR A 279 -5.81 -5.34 23.04
N VAL A 280 -4.89 -5.93 22.27
CA VAL A 280 -3.47 -6.02 22.67
C VAL A 280 -2.82 -4.64 22.72
N TYR A 281 -3.14 -3.76 21.76
CA TYR A 281 -2.59 -2.41 21.75
C TYR A 281 -3.07 -1.57 22.93
N ILE A 282 -4.36 -1.64 23.30
CA ILE A 282 -4.90 -0.96 24.49
C ILE A 282 -4.23 -1.49 25.76
N SER A 283 -4.07 -2.81 25.90
CA SER A 283 -3.37 -3.42 27.04
C SER A 283 -1.93 -2.92 27.16
N ILE A 284 -1.16 -2.89 26.07
CA ILE A 284 0.22 -2.37 26.08
C ILE A 284 0.27 -0.88 26.44
N CYS A 285 -0.68 -0.08 25.94
CA CYS A 285 -0.74 1.34 26.31
C CYS A 285 -1.07 1.53 27.79
N THR A 286 -1.97 0.70 28.33
CA THR A 286 -2.37 0.72 29.75
C THR A 286 -1.23 0.30 30.66
N GLU A 287 -0.48 -0.75 30.30
CA GLU A 287 0.75 -1.17 30.99
C GLU A 287 1.83 -0.07 31.01
N ALA A 288 1.83 0.80 29.99
CA ALA A 288 2.70 1.98 29.93
C ALA A 288 2.11 3.22 30.62
N GLY A 289 1.00 3.09 31.35
CA GLY A 289 0.37 4.16 32.13
C GLY A 289 -0.60 5.06 31.37
N ALA A 290 -1.00 4.70 30.14
CA ALA A 290 -2.05 5.43 29.44
C ALA A 290 -3.45 5.03 29.94
N ASP A 291 -4.39 5.96 29.90
CA ASP A 291 -5.79 5.66 30.18
C ASP A 291 -6.40 4.80 29.06
N ALA A 292 -6.84 3.59 29.42
CA ALA A 292 -7.43 2.62 28.50
C ALA A 292 -8.65 3.18 27.79
N THR A 293 -9.49 3.97 28.47
CA THR A 293 -10.74 4.48 27.92
C THR A 293 -10.47 5.56 26.85
N ALA A 294 -9.57 6.49 27.12
CA ALA A 294 -9.13 7.49 26.15
C ALA A 294 -8.46 6.84 24.92
N VAL A 295 -7.63 5.81 25.12
CA VAL A 295 -6.98 5.09 24.00
C VAL A 295 -8.03 4.37 23.15
N ALA A 296 -8.97 3.64 23.78
CA ALA A 296 -10.04 2.94 23.07
C ALA A 296 -10.96 3.89 22.29
N ALA A 297 -11.37 5.01 22.89
CA ALA A 297 -12.20 6.02 22.23
C ALA A 297 -11.48 6.59 20.99
N ARG A 298 -10.20 6.93 21.12
CA ARG A 298 -9.39 7.42 19.98
C ARG A 298 -9.30 6.40 18.87
N LEU A 299 -9.09 5.12 19.18
CA LEU A 299 -8.99 4.06 18.16
C LEU A 299 -10.31 3.84 17.45
N SER A 300 -11.43 3.92 18.18
CA SER A 300 -12.78 3.83 17.62
C SER A 300 -13.04 4.93 16.59
N VAL A 301 -12.76 6.20 16.94
CA VAL A 301 -12.89 7.33 16.00
C VAL A 301 -12.04 7.15 14.75
N LEU A 302 -10.80 6.67 14.88
CA LEU A 302 -9.93 6.43 13.72
C LEU A 302 -10.43 5.28 12.85
N HIS A 303 -10.97 4.23 13.47
CA HIS A 303 -11.51 3.07 12.78
C HIS A 303 -12.80 3.40 12.03
N GLU A 304 -13.76 4.07 12.68
CA GLU A 304 -15.02 4.53 12.08
C GLU A 304 -14.74 5.45 10.88
N LYS A 305 -13.86 6.44 11.05
CA LYS A 305 -13.45 7.33 9.97
C LYS A 305 -12.88 6.55 8.77
N ARG A 306 -12.11 5.49 9.05
CA ARG A 306 -11.53 4.64 8.00
C ARG A 306 -12.57 3.73 7.36
N GLN A 307 -13.51 3.18 8.13
CA GLN A 307 -14.63 2.38 7.63
C GLN A 307 -15.52 3.21 6.71
N ALA A 308 -15.93 4.42 7.10
CA ALA A 308 -16.71 5.33 6.27
C ALA A 308 -16.03 5.56 4.91
N ARG A 309 -14.73 5.87 4.91
CA ARG A 309 -13.95 6.04 3.68
C ARG A 309 -13.83 4.75 2.85
N ARG A 310 -13.80 3.57 3.48
CA ARG A 310 -13.78 2.27 2.77
C ARG A 310 -15.10 2.05 2.04
N LEU A 311 -16.23 2.33 2.70
CA LEU A 311 -17.57 2.21 2.12
C LEU A 311 -17.76 3.19 0.94
N GLU A 312 -17.39 4.45 1.12
CA GLU A 312 -17.42 5.46 0.04
C GLU A 312 -16.61 4.99 -1.18
N GLN A 313 -15.38 4.50 -0.97
CA GLN A 313 -14.55 3.98 -2.06
C GLN A 313 -15.13 2.73 -2.74
N ARG A 314 -15.86 1.88 -2.01
CA ARG A 314 -16.56 0.73 -2.60
C ARG A 314 -17.72 1.20 -3.46
N GLN A 315 -18.50 2.16 -2.97
CA GLN A 315 -19.60 2.76 -3.71
C GLN A 315 -19.09 3.43 -4.99
N GLU A 316 -18.06 4.28 -4.91
CA GLU A 316 -17.45 4.91 -6.10
C GLU A 316 -16.97 3.88 -7.14
N ARG A 317 -16.39 2.76 -6.70
CA ARG A 317 -15.96 1.69 -7.60
C ARG A 317 -17.14 0.98 -8.25
N SER A 318 -18.21 0.74 -7.48
CA SER A 318 -19.46 0.18 -7.98
C SER A 318 -20.06 1.10 -9.04
N ASP A 319 -20.18 2.39 -8.74
CA ASP A 319 -20.76 3.40 -9.64
C ASP A 319 -19.94 3.53 -10.93
N ARG A 320 -18.60 3.53 -10.83
CA ARG A 320 -17.71 3.54 -12.00
C ARG A 320 -17.90 2.29 -12.86
N LEU A 321 -18.10 1.12 -12.25
CA LEU A 321 -18.33 -0.12 -12.98
C LEU A 321 -19.71 -0.10 -13.65
N ALA A 322 -20.74 0.35 -12.95
CA ALA A 322 -22.09 0.51 -13.48
C ALA A 322 -22.12 1.47 -14.68
N LEU A 323 -21.48 2.65 -14.55
CA LEU A 323 -21.34 3.61 -15.65
C LEU A 323 -20.59 3.01 -16.85
N LYS A 324 -19.54 2.22 -16.60
CA LYS A 324 -18.81 1.53 -17.66
C LYS A 324 -19.70 0.51 -18.37
N MET A 325 -20.49 -0.28 -17.64
CA MET A 325 -21.44 -1.23 -18.21
C MET A 325 -22.53 -0.53 -19.02
N GLN A 326 -23.07 0.59 -18.53
CA GLN A 326 -24.05 1.40 -19.25
C GLN A 326 -23.49 1.93 -20.57
N ARG A 327 -22.26 2.48 -20.56
CA ARG A 327 -21.59 2.95 -21.78
C ARG A 327 -21.34 1.83 -22.78
N GLN A 328 -20.98 0.64 -22.30
CA GLN A 328 -20.80 -0.54 -23.17
C GLN A 328 -22.13 -0.95 -23.81
N PHE A 329 -23.21 -1.00 -23.02
CA PHE A 329 -24.54 -1.30 -23.52
C PHE A 329 -24.99 -0.30 -24.61
N GLN A 330 -24.88 1.01 -24.34
CA GLN A 330 -25.21 2.06 -25.32
C GLN A 330 -24.34 1.97 -26.58
N ALA A 331 -23.05 1.66 -26.44
CA ALA A 331 -22.17 1.49 -27.59
C ALA A 331 -22.56 0.28 -28.44
N ASP A 332 -22.97 -0.83 -27.81
CA ASP A 332 -23.42 -2.02 -28.52
C ASP A 332 -24.79 -1.81 -29.18
N GLU A 333 -25.70 -1.10 -28.52
CA GLU A 333 -26.98 -0.67 -29.09
C GLU A 333 -26.78 0.23 -30.30
N ALA A 334 -25.92 1.24 -30.20
CA ALA A 334 -25.56 2.11 -31.33
C ALA A 334 -24.92 1.32 -32.49
N ARG A 335 -24.12 0.29 -32.19
CA ARG A 335 -23.55 -0.60 -33.21
C ARG A 335 -24.63 -1.43 -33.90
N ARG A 336 -25.63 -1.93 -33.15
CA ARG A 336 -26.78 -2.66 -33.71
C ARG A 336 -27.62 -1.74 -34.60
N ALA A 337 -27.95 -0.54 -34.13
CA ALA A 337 -28.69 0.46 -34.91
C ALA A 337 -27.99 0.78 -36.23
N ARG A 338 -26.67 1.03 -36.21
CA ARG A 338 -25.87 1.28 -37.43
C ARG A 338 -25.83 0.09 -38.38
N ARG A 339 -25.90 -1.15 -37.88
CA ARG A 339 -25.97 -2.35 -38.72
C ARG A 339 -27.33 -2.45 -39.40
N ALA A 340 -28.41 -2.28 -38.64
CA ALA A 340 -29.77 -2.27 -39.16
C ALA A 340 -29.98 -1.18 -40.22
N GLU A 341 -29.48 0.04 -39.97
CA GLU A 341 -29.55 1.14 -40.94
C GLU A 341 -28.79 0.80 -42.25
N ARG A 342 -27.59 0.21 -42.15
CA ARG A 342 -26.83 -0.24 -43.32
C ARG A 342 -27.54 -1.35 -44.09
N GLU A 343 -28.24 -2.24 -43.41
CA GLU A 343 -29.04 -3.30 -44.03
C GLU A 343 -30.24 -2.71 -44.77
N LEU A 344 -30.95 -1.76 -44.16
CA LEU A 344 -32.05 -1.04 -44.81
C LEU A 344 -31.58 -0.31 -46.08
N GLN A 345 -30.47 0.45 -45.98
CA GLN A 345 -29.89 1.14 -47.14
C GLN A 345 -29.45 0.16 -48.26
N ARG A 346 -28.96 -1.03 -47.91
CA ARG A 346 -28.63 -2.07 -48.88
C ARG A 346 -29.87 -2.63 -49.57
N ALA A 347 -30.94 -2.88 -48.81
CA ALA A 347 -32.21 -3.36 -49.34
C ALA A 347 -32.84 -2.33 -50.30
N GLU A 348 -32.84 -1.04 -49.93
CA GLU A 348 -33.32 0.05 -50.80
C GLU A 348 -32.53 0.13 -52.11
N ARG A 349 -31.20 0.06 -52.04
CA ARG A 349 -30.36 0.07 -53.24
C ARG A 349 -30.63 -1.15 -54.13
N ALA A 350 -30.77 -2.33 -53.53
CA ALA A 350 -31.10 -3.55 -54.27
C ALA A 350 -32.46 -3.43 -54.97
N SER A 351 -33.48 -2.91 -54.28
CA SER A 351 -34.81 -2.65 -54.86
C SER A 351 -34.76 -1.66 -56.03
N ARG A 352 -34.01 -0.55 -55.89
CA ARG A 352 -33.82 0.41 -56.99
C ARG A 352 -33.16 -0.22 -58.21
N LEU A 353 -32.11 -1.04 -58.00
CA LEU A 353 -31.43 -1.74 -59.08
C LEU A 353 -32.34 -2.78 -59.74
N ALA A 354 -33.18 -3.48 -58.98
CA ALA A 354 -34.16 -4.41 -59.51
C ALA A 354 -35.19 -3.70 -60.40
N ALA A 355 -35.73 -2.56 -59.94
CA ALA A 355 -36.69 -1.77 -60.71
C ALA A 355 -36.06 -1.20 -62.00
N GLN A 356 -34.80 -0.77 -61.95
CA GLN A 356 -34.07 -0.34 -63.16
C GLN A 356 -33.88 -1.47 -64.17
N ARG A 357 -33.56 -2.69 -63.70
CA ARG A 357 -33.44 -3.87 -64.57
C ARG A 357 -34.75 -4.23 -65.23
N GLU A 358 -35.85 -4.18 -64.48
CA GLU A 358 -37.20 -4.43 -65.00
C GLU A 358 -37.55 -3.40 -66.08
N LYS A 359 -37.28 -2.12 -65.84
CA LYS A 359 -37.48 -1.07 -66.83
C LYS A 359 -36.69 -1.31 -68.13
N TRP A 360 -35.40 -1.66 -68.04
CA TRP A 360 -34.58 -1.99 -69.21
C TRP A 360 -35.08 -3.23 -69.96
N SER A 361 -35.66 -4.19 -69.25
CA SER A 361 -36.24 -5.40 -69.86
C SER A 361 -37.54 -5.12 -70.63
N ILE A 362 -38.24 -4.03 -70.33
CA ILE A 362 -39.44 -3.60 -71.07
C ILE A 362 -39.06 -2.78 -72.30
N GLU A 363 -37.95 -2.03 -72.22
CA GLU A 363 -37.45 -1.18 -73.30
C GLU A 363 -36.66 -1.95 -74.39
N SER A 364 -36.22 -3.18 -74.10
CA SER A 364 -35.57 -4.09 -75.04
C SER A 364 -36.58 -5.05 -75.64
#